data_AF-A0A2N1K126-F1
#
_entry.id   AF-A0A2N1K126-F1
#
_cell.length_a   1.000
_cell.length_b   1.000
_cell.length_c   1.000
_cell.angle_alpha   90.00
_cell.angle_beta   90.00
_cell.angle_gamma   90.00
#
_symmetry.space_group_name_H-M   'P 1'
#
loop_
_entity.id
_entity.type
_entity.pdbx_description
1 polymer ?
#
loop_
_entity_poly.entity_id
_entity_poly.type
_entity_poly.pdbx_seq_one_letter_code
_entity_poly.pdbx_strand_id
1 'polypeptide(L)'
;MNIENLHDLLVHELGCKYIFGEKVFEAKNFTVYIATYRENRLAYNQLLLIKHLYNEKPSVHIWHKKISMEATELEITKEVTEAIQAGFKKKE
;
A
#
# COMPACT_ATOMS: atom_id res chain seq x y z
N MET A 1 -10.43 4.87 -15.68
CA MET A 1 -10.06 3.72 -14.81
C MET A 1 -11.35 3.04 -14.39
N ASN A 2 -11.62 1.80 -14.83
CA ASN A 2 -12.75 1.05 -14.25
C ASN A 2 -12.34 0.58 -12.86
N ILE A 3 -13.23 0.78 -11.89
CA ILE A 3 -13.12 0.27 -10.51
C ILE A 3 -12.79 -1.23 -10.51
N GLU A 4 -13.27 -1.95 -11.53
CA GLU A 4 -13.02 -3.36 -11.77
C GLU A 4 -11.52 -3.71 -11.89
N ASN A 5 -10.70 -2.88 -12.55
CA ASN A 5 -9.27 -3.18 -12.73
C ASN A 5 -8.47 -3.05 -11.42
N LEU A 6 -8.85 -2.12 -10.55
CA LEU A 6 -8.22 -1.97 -9.24
C LEU A 6 -8.61 -3.13 -8.32
N HIS A 7 -9.89 -3.51 -8.35
CA HIS A 7 -10.40 -4.63 -7.58
C HIS A 7 -9.76 -5.95 -8.02
N ASP A 8 -9.59 -6.18 -9.33
CA ASP A 8 -8.92 -7.38 -9.85
C ASP A 8 -7.46 -7.45 -9.41
N LEU A 9 -6.71 -6.33 -9.47
CA LEU A 9 -5.34 -6.25 -8.97
C LEU A 9 -5.24 -6.54 -7.47
N LEU A 10 -6.13 -5.95 -6.68
CA LEU A 10 -6.21 -6.15 -5.23
C LEU A 10 -6.52 -7.62 -4.89
N VAL A 11 -7.50 -8.22 -5.55
CA VAL A 11 -7.99 -9.56 -5.21
C VAL A 11 -7.13 -10.66 -5.80
N HIS A 12 -6.84 -10.61 -7.11
CA HIS A 12 -6.11 -11.68 -7.80
C HIS A 12 -4.60 -11.58 -7.62
N GLU A 13 -4.01 -10.39 -7.74
CA GLU A 13 -2.55 -10.26 -7.76
C GLU A 13 -1.97 -10.17 -6.35
N LEU A 14 -2.63 -9.39 -5.49
CA LEU A 14 -2.15 -9.12 -4.14
C LEU A 14 -2.86 -9.92 -3.06
N GLY A 15 -4.15 -10.25 -3.21
CA GLY A 15 -4.94 -10.94 -2.18
C GLY A 15 -4.43 -12.34 -1.83
N CYS A 16 -3.69 -12.98 -2.74
CA CYS A 16 -3.00 -14.25 -2.48
C CYS A 16 -1.75 -14.07 -1.59
N LYS A 17 -1.11 -12.89 -1.64
CA LYS A 17 0.18 -12.59 -0.97
C LYS A 17 0.03 -11.72 0.28
N TYR A 18 -0.99 -10.87 0.32
CA TYR A 18 -1.18 -9.84 1.34
C TYR A 18 -2.61 -9.90 1.88
N ILE A 19 -2.72 -9.70 3.20
CA ILE A 19 -3.98 -9.39 3.86
C ILE A 19 -4.07 -7.87 3.93
N PHE A 20 -4.97 -7.27 3.16
CA PHE A 20 -5.24 -5.85 3.24
C PHE A 20 -5.92 -5.52 4.57
N GLY A 21 -5.31 -4.61 5.31
CA GLY A 21 -5.89 -3.98 6.49
C GLY A 21 -6.48 -2.62 6.12
N GLU A 22 -6.28 -1.65 7.01
CA GLU A 22 -6.89 -0.32 6.90
C GLU A 22 -6.33 0.50 5.73
N LYS A 23 -7.23 1.28 5.10
CA LYS A 23 -6.88 2.29 4.10
C LYS A 23 -6.46 3.57 4.83
N VAL A 24 -5.16 3.84 4.86
CA VAL A 24 -4.59 4.99 5.59
C VAL A 24 -4.51 6.26 4.78
N PHE A 25 -4.54 6.17 3.44
CA PHE A 25 -4.48 7.34 2.59
C PHE A 25 -5.17 7.10 1.26
N GLU A 26 -5.94 8.07 0.78
CA GLU A 26 -6.57 8.04 -0.53
C GLU A 26 -6.41 9.39 -1.23
N ALA A 27 -5.89 9.33 -2.44
CA ALA A 27 -5.79 10.46 -3.34
C ALA A 27 -6.36 10.10 -4.72
N LYS A 28 -6.57 11.11 -5.55
CA LYS A 28 -7.14 10.97 -6.89
C LYS A 28 -6.40 9.96 -7.78
N ASN A 29 -5.10 9.77 -7.57
CA ASN A 29 -4.23 8.97 -8.43
C ASN A 29 -3.59 7.77 -7.72
N PHE A 30 -3.75 7.63 -6.40
CA PHE A 30 -3.17 6.53 -5.65
C PHE A 30 -3.88 6.35 -4.31
N THR A 31 -3.80 5.14 -3.78
CA THR A 31 -4.32 4.77 -2.46
C THR A 31 -3.25 4.00 -1.71
N VAL A 32 -3.13 4.23 -0.40
CA VAL A 32 -2.20 3.51 0.46
C VAL A 32 -3.00 2.65 1.43
N TYR A 33 -2.66 1.37 1.45
CA TYR A 33 -3.20 0.39 2.39
C TYR A 33 -2.10 -0.09 3.33
N ILE A 34 -2.47 -0.32 4.58
CA ILE A 34 -1.70 -1.23 5.43
C ILE A 34 -1.99 -2.64 4.94
N ALA A 35 -0.98 -3.46 4.75
CA ALA A 35 -1.18 -4.88 4.53
C ALA A 35 -0.16 -5.71 5.30
N THR A 36 -0.59 -6.89 5.70
CA THR A 36 0.26 -7.90 6.32
C THR A 36 0.54 -8.98 5.29
N TYR A 37 1.81 -9.32 5.07
CA TYR A 37 2.17 -10.39 4.14
C TYR A 37 1.73 -11.75 4.71
N ARG A 38 0.96 -12.53 3.93
CA ARG A 38 0.32 -13.78 4.39
C ARG A 38 1.32 -14.84 4.83
N GLU A 39 2.42 -14.96 4.10
CA GLU A 39 3.50 -15.92 4.41
C GLU A 39 4.45 -15.41 5.51
N ASN A 40 4.26 -14.18 6.02
CA ASN A 40 5.20 -13.61 6.96
C ASN A 40 5.01 -14.19 8.36
N ARG A 41 6.06 -14.83 8.87
CA ARG A 41 6.25 -15.12 10.31
C ARG A 41 6.60 -13.88 11.13
N LEU A 42 6.81 -12.72 10.49
CA LEU A 42 7.24 -11.50 11.16
C LEU A 42 6.05 -10.62 11.56
N ALA A 43 6.04 -10.18 12.82
CA ALA A 43 5.03 -9.33 13.43
C ALA A 43 5.15 -7.84 13.01
N TYR A 44 5.21 -7.56 11.70
CA TYR A 44 5.27 -6.19 11.18
C TYR A 44 4.26 -5.98 10.07
N ASN A 45 3.69 -4.78 10.06
CA ASN A 45 2.83 -4.29 8.99
C ASN A 45 3.68 -3.71 7.85
N GLN A 46 3.19 -3.85 6.63
CA GLN A 46 3.77 -3.25 5.42
C GLN A 46 2.80 -2.23 4.83
N LEU A 47 3.33 -1.27 4.09
CA LEU A 47 2.51 -0.30 3.36
C LEU A 47 2.51 -0.63 1.88
N LEU A 48 1.32 -0.76 1.31
CA LEU A 48 1.13 -0.95 -0.12
C LEU A 48 0.60 0.35 -0.71
N LEU A 49 1.43 1.00 -1.52
CA LEU A 49 1.01 2.10 -2.37
C LEU A 49 0.47 1.53 -3.67
N ILE A 50 -0.80 1.76 -3.95
CA ILE A 50 -1.42 1.36 -5.20
C ILE A 50 -1.62 2.62 -6.01
N LYS A 51 -0.81 2.77 -7.07
CA LYS A 51 -0.95 3.87 -8.02
C LYS A 51 -2.03 3.47 -9.03
N HIS A 52 -2.99 4.35 -9.22
CA HIS A 52 -4.15 4.11 -10.07
C HIS A 52 -4.44 5.34 -10.95
N LEU A 53 -3.36 5.88 -11.53
CA LEU A 53 -3.39 7.01 -12.45
C LEU A 53 -4.47 6.82 -13.53
N TYR A 54 -5.27 7.87 -13.74
CA TYR A 54 -6.34 7.84 -14.72
C TYR A 54 -5.78 7.60 -16.12
N ASN A 55 -6.29 6.57 -16.81
CA ASN A 55 -5.85 6.06 -18.12
C ASN A 55 -4.58 5.19 -18.16
N GLU A 56 -3.99 4.83 -17.01
CA GLU A 56 -2.89 3.86 -16.95
C GLU A 56 -3.34 2.55 -16.28
N LYS A 57 -2.60 1.46 -16.53
CA LYS A 57 -2.80 0.22 -15.77
C LYS A 57 -2.45 0.49 -14.30
N PRO A 58 -3.32 0.10 -13.35
CA PRO A 58 -3.00 0.27 -11.94
C PRO A 58 -1.72 -0.52 -11.63
N SER A 59 -0.80 0.11 -10.89
CA SER A 59 0.48 -0.48 -10.54
C SER A 59 0.68 -0.48 -9.04
N VAL A 60 1.14 -1.62 -8.52
CA VAL A 60 1.42 -1.79 -7.10
C VAL A 60 2.86 -1.43 -6.83
N HIS A 61 3.07 -0.56 -5.86
CA HIS A 61 4.36 -0.27 -5.28
C HIS A 61 4.33 -0.71 -3.83
N ILE A 62 5.05 -1.79 -3.54
CA ILE A 62 5.13 -2.35 -2.19
C ILE A 62 6.26 -1.62 -1.48
N TRP A 63 5.92 -0.91 -0.40
CA TRP A 63 6.91 -0.29 0.44
C TRP A 63 7.25 -1.22 1.60
N HIS A 64 8.43 -1.84 1.52
CA HIS A 64 8.96 -2.76 2.53
C HIS A 64 9.48 -1.99 3.76
N LYS A 65 8.70 -1.07 4.30
CA LYS A 65 8.96 -0.48 5.61
C LYS A 65 8.32 -1.34 6.68
N LYS A 66 9.09 -1.72 7.69
CA LYS A 66 8.58 -2.41 8.88
C LYS A 66 7.87 -1.37 9.72
N ILE A 67 6.55 -1.38 9.70
CA ILE A 67 5.75 -0.58 10.61
C ILE A 67 5.36 -1.47 11.79
N SER A 68 5.50 -0.94 13.00
CA SER A 68 5.04 -1.63 14.20
C SER A 68 3.53 -1.91 14.08
N MET A 69 3.07 -3.06 14.56
CA MET A 69 1.63 -3.33 14.63
C MET A 69 0.90 -2.34 15.56
N GLU A 70 1.63 -1.73 16.49
CA GLU A 70 1.12 -0.74 17.45
C GLU A 70 1.28 0.71 16.95
N ALA A 71 1.80 0.91 15.74
CA ALA A 71 1.98 2.24 15.19
C ALA A 71 0.62 2.94 15.07
N THR A 72 0.54 4.17 15.57
CA THR A 72 -0.68 4.97 15.50
C THR A 72 -0.96 5.43 14.08
N GLU A 73 -2.23 5.72 13.76
CA GLU A 73 -2.62 6.28 12.46
C GLU A 73 -1.80 7.55 12.12
N LEU A 74 -1.48 8.38 13.13
CA LEU A 74 -0.67 9.58 12.96
C LEU A 74 0.77 9.25 12.52
N GLU A 75 1.42 8.26 13.14
CA GLU A 75 2.77 7.82 12.76
C GLU A 75 2.77 7.25 11.35
N ILE A 76 1.77 6.45 11.01
CA ILE A 76 1.64 5.85 9.68
C ILE A 76 1.39 6.93 8.63
N THR A 77 0.51 7.89 8.91
CA THR A 77 0.21 9.02 8.02
C THR A 77 1.44 9.89 7.79
N LYS A 78 2.20 10.17 8.85
CA LYS A 78 3.45 10.93 8.76
C LYS A 78 4.45 10.21 7.85
N GLU A 79 4.67 8.93 8.10
CA GLU A 79 5.57 8.10 7.31
C GLU A 79 5.16 8.03 5.83
N VAL A 80 3.87 7.84 5.55
CA VAL A 80 3.31 7.86 4.20
C VAL A 80 3.54 9.22 3.54
N THR A 81 3.31 10.32 4.26
CA THR A 81 3.49 11.69 3.74
C THR A 81 4.95 11.96 3.40
N GLU A 82 5.88 11.59 4.30
CA GLU A 82 7.32 11.71 4.06
C GLU A 82 7.76 10.87 2.85
N ALA A 83 7.22 9.66 2.69
CA ALA A 83 7.49 8.82 1.52
C ALA A 83 6.97 9.43 0.22
N ILE A 84 5.74 9.99 0.23
CA ILE A 84 5.17 10.71 -0.92
C ILE A 84 6.07 11.88 -1.31
N GLN A 85 6.45 12.71 -0.33
CA GLN A 85 7.29 13.89 -0.55
C GLN A 85 8.69 13.53 -1.04
N ALA A 86 9.25 12.43 -0.56
CA ALA A 86 10.54 11.90 -1.03
C ALA A 86 10.46 11.23 -2.43
N GLY A 87 9.26 11.16 -3.02
CA GLY A 87 9.03 10.60 -4.36
C GLY A 87 8.82 9.08 -4.40
N PHE A 88 8.46 8.45 -3.27
CA PHE A 88 8.26 7.01 -3.13
C PHE A 88 9.38 6.21 -3.80
N LYS A 89 10.62 6.47 -3.38
CA LYS A 89 11.78 5.74 -3.90
C LYS A 89 11.66 4.28 -3.48
N LYS A 90 11.63 3.38 -4.47
CA LYS A 90 11.88 1.95 -4.26
C LYS A 90 13.25 1.87 -3.59
N LYS A 91 13.33 1.45 -2.32
CA LYS A 91 14.62 1.04 -1.77
C LYS A 91 14.98 -0.25 -2.50
N GLU A 92 16.05 -0.19 -3.28
CA GLU A 92 16.69 -1.32 -3.96
C GLU A 92 17.03 -2.44 -2.98
#